data_AF-A0A1I7HMN2-F1
#
_entry.id   AF-A0A1I7HMN2-F1
#
_cell.length_a   1.000
_cell.length_b   1.000
_cell.length_c   1.000
_cell.angle_alpha   90.00
_cell.angle_beta   90.00
_cell.angle_gamma   90.00
#
_symmetry.space_group_name_H-M   'P 1'
#
loop_
_entity.id
_entity.type
_entity.pdbx_description
1 polymer ?
#
loop_
_entity_poly.entity_id
_entity_poly.type
_entity_poly.pdbx_seq_one_letter_code
_entity_poly.pdbx_strand_id
1 'polypeptide(L)'
;MDAMVRDVERLSPADARVIAWLDRFEAALRARDAAGAAALFAETCFWRDLVAFTWNITTMEGSGAICDMLEAQLGAVSPGSFTLEEAASEADGVTEAWIAFETATLRGRGYLRLKGEEAWTLLTAARELKGHEEPGGQRRERGVHHGVEPGRRSWSERRRDEEAELGRTRQPYALVVGGGQGGIALGARLKRLGVPALIVDKHDRPGDQWRSRYKSLHLHDPVWYDHLPYLPFPDHWPASPPRTRSATGWRCTRRSWS
;
A
#
# COMPACT_ATOMS: atom_id res chain seq x y z
N MET A 1 16.05 -43.15 12.26
CA MET A 1 15.46 -43.42 10.93
C MET A 1 14.01 -43.00 11.04
N ASP A 2 13.65 -41.75 10.77
CA ASP A 2 13.98 -41.01 9.57
C ASP A 2 14.12 -39.51 9.86
N ALA A 3 15.05 -38.88 9.15
CA ALA A 3 15.44 -37.50 9.38
C ALA A 3 14.40 -36.55 8.77
N MET A 4 13.70 -35.78 9.61
CA MET A 4 13.13 -34.49 9.20
C MET A 4 14.28 -33.51 9.00
N VAL A 5 14.96 -33.65 7.86
CA VAL A 5 15.84 -32.64 7.29
C VAL A 5 14.97 -31.41 7.07
N ARG A 6 15.26 -30.34 7.83
CA ARG A 6 14.84 -29.00 7.45
C ARG A 6 15.50 -28.73 6.10
N ASP A 7 14.70 -28.63 5.05
CA ASP A 7 15.17 -28.11 3.76
C ASP A 7 15.75 -26.72 4.02
N VAL A 8 17.08 -26.64 4.00
CA VAL A 8 17.77 -25.37 3.74
C VAL A 8 17.48 -25.11 2.27
N GLU A 9 16.49 -24.27 1.99
CA GLU A 9 16.21 -23.79 0.63
C GLU A 9 17.53 -23.29 0.03
N ARG A 10 18.05 -24.05 -0.94
CA ARG A 10 19.19 -23.61 -1.72
C ARG A 10 18.71 -22.47 -2.60
N LEU A 11 19.36 -21.31 -2.48
CA LEU A 11 19.15 -20.17 -3.37
C LEU A 11 19.20 -20.64 -4.82
N SER A 12 18.14 -20.36 -5.57
CA SER A 12 18.10 -20.65 -7.00
C SER A 12 19.06 -19.73 -7.76
N PRO A 13 19.46 -20.08 -9.00
CA PRO A 13 20.22 -19.17 -9.85
C PRO A 13 19.52 -17.81 -10.07
N ALA A 14 18.18 -17.81 -10.13
CA ALA A 14 17.38 -16.60 -10.23
C ALA A 14 17.47 -15.75 -8.96
N ASP A 15 17.39 -16.36 -7.77
CA ASP A 15 17.56 -15.66 -6.49
C ASP A 15 18.94 -15.02 -6.41
N ALA A 16 19.98 -15.78 -6.73
CA ALA A 16 21.37 -15.31 -6.68
C ALA A 16 21.60 -14.11 -7.60
N ARG A 17 21.02 -14.14 -8.81
CA ARG A 17 21.07 -13.04 -9.80
C ARG A 17 20.38 -11.79 -9.26
N VAL A 18 19.18 -11.92 -8.70
CA VAL A 18 18.45 -10.79 -8.13
C VAL A 18 19.19 -10.21 -6.94
N ILE A 19 19.67 -11.04 -6.02
CA ILE A 19 20.44 -10.60 -4.85
C ILE A 19 21.70 -9.84 -5.29
N ALA A 20 22.46 -10.36 -6.25
CA ALA A 20 23.65 -9.69 -6.78
C ALA A 20 23.33 -8.35 -7.47
N TRP A 21 22.18 -8.23 -8.14
CA TRP A 21 21.72 -6.95 -8.67
C TRP A 21 21.36 -5.96 -7.55
N LEU A 22 20.61 -6.41 -6.54
CA LEU A 22 20.21 -5.58 -5.39
C LEU A 22 21.41 -5.09 -4.59
N ASP A 23 22.42 -5.92 -4.38
CA ASP A 23 23.65 -5.55 -3.66
C ASP A 23 24.40 -4.44 -4.40
N ARG A 24 24.55 -4.56 -5.73
CA ARG A 24 25.18 -3.52 -6.56
C ARG A 24 24.37 -2.22 -6.56
N PHE A 25 23.05 -2.35 -6.70
CA PHE A 25 22.13 -1.22 -6.70
C PHE A 25 22.19 -0.48 -5.37
N GLU A 26 22.03 -1.19 -4.26
CA GLU A 26 22.11 -0.59 -2.92
C GLU A 26 23.49 0.04 -2.65
N ALA A 27 24.58 -0.59 -3.09
CA ALA A 27 25.92 -0.01 -2.95
C ALA A 27 26.02 1.33 -3.69
N ALA A 28 25.52 1.42 -4.93
CA ALA A 28 25.51 2.66 -5.70
C ALA A 28 24.61 3.73 -5.04
N LEU A 29 23.41 3.37 -4.57
CA LEU A 29 22.52 4.29 -3.87
C LEU A 29 23.14 4.84 -2.58
N ARG A 30 23.78 3.97 -1.78
CA ARG A 30 24.50 4.36 -0.55
C ARG A 30 25.69 5.28 -0.84
N ALA A 31 26.40 5.05 -1.94
CA ALA A 31 27.48 5.90 -2.39
C ALA A 31 26.99 7.23 -3.02
N ARG A 32 25.66 7.40 -3.18
CA ARG A 32 25.04 8.49 -3.93
C ARG A 32 25.52 8.57 -5.38
N ASP A 33 25.87 7.43 -5.95
CA ASP A 33 26.29 7.28 -7.34
C ASP A 33 25.08 7.01 -8.23
N ALA A 34 24.40 8.10 -8.62
CA ALA A 34 23.22 8.03 -9.46
C ALA A 34 23.53 7.43 -10.84
N ALA A 35 24.68 7.77 -11.42
CA ALA A 35 25.13 7.25 -12.70
C ALA A 35 25.43 5.73 -12.62
N GLY A 36 26.14 5.29 -11.59
CA GLY A 36 26.41 3.88 -11.36
C GLY A 36 25.15 3.05 -11.11
N ALA A 37 24.18 3.60 -10.37
CA ALA A 37 22.88 2.96 -10.17
C ALA A 37 22.07 2.88 -11.48
N ALA A 38 22.05 3.96 -12.27
CA ALA A 38 21.36 4.00 -13.56
C ALA A 38 21.98 3.04 -14.60
N ALA A 39 23.29 2.81 -14.53
CA ALA A 39 23.99 1.85 -15.39
C ALA A 39 23.63 0.37 -15.12
N LEU A 40 22.91 0.07 -14.03
CA LEU A 40 22.39 -1.27 -13.76
C LEU A 40 21.07 -1.56 -14.48
N PHE A 41 20.51 -0.57 -15.19
CA PHE A 41 19.30 -0.72 -15.99
C PHE A 41 19.66 -0.95 -17.46
N ALA A 42 18.82 -1.72 -18.14
CA ALA A 42 18.99 -2.03 -19.56
C ALA A 42 18.83 -0.77 -20.43
N GLU A 43 19.30 -0.83 -21.68
CA GLU A 43 19.19 0.27 -22.65
C GLU A 43 17.73 0.78 -22.78
N THR A 44 16.77 -0.14 -22.88
CA THR A 44 15.35 0.17 -22.77
C THR A 44 14.86 -0.26 -21.39
N CYS A 45 14.62 0.71 -20.51
CA CYS A 45 14.21 0.45 -19.13
C CYS A 45 13.17 1.45 -18.60
N PHE A 46 12.49 1.03 -17.53
CA PHE A 46 11.46 1.85 -16.86
C PHE A 46 11.57 1.71 -15.36
N TRP A 47 11.46 2.82 -14.64
CA TRP A 47 11.24 2.79 -13.20
C TRP A 47 9.94 3.50 -12.87
N ARG A 48 8.95 2.76 -12.36
CA ARG A 48 7.71 3.32 -11.83
C ARG A 48 7.79 3.50 -10.31
N ASP A 49 7.77 4.74 -9.84
CA ASP A 49 7.74 5.06 -8.42
C ASP A 49 6.32 5.41 -7.97
N LEU A 50 5.86 4.73 -6.92
CA LEU A 50 4.60 4.97 -6.23
C LEU A 50 4.94 5.54 -4.84
N VAL A 51 5.31 6.82 -4.84
CA VAL A 51 5.59 7.67 -3.68
C VAL A 51 6.74 7.22 -2.76
N ALA A 52 7.58 6.27 -3.18
CA ALA A 52 8.65 5.75 -2.32
C ALA A 52 9.91 6.62 -2.37
N PHE A 53 10.25 7.14 -3.55
CA PHE A 53 11.42 8.01 -3.76
C PHE A 53 11.01 9.45 -4.01
N THR A 54 9.97 9.65 -4.82
CA THR A 54 9.62 10.95 -5.39
C THR A 54 8.48 11.66 -4.67
N TRP A 55 7.83 10.98 -3.71
CA TRP A 55 6.54 11.39 -3.13
C TRP A 55 5.45 11.66 -4.19
N ASN A 56 5.60 11.07 -5.37
CA ASN A 56 4.68 11.20 -6.49
C ASN A 56 4.41 9.82 -7.13
N ILE A 57 3.41 9.76 -8.01
CA ILE A 57 3.16 8.62 -8.89
C ILE A 57 3.74 8.97 -10.25
N THR A 58 4.94 8.48 -10.52
CA THR A 58 5.68 8.84 -11.74
C THR A 58 6.41 7.64 -12.35
N THR A 59 6.71 7.74 -13.64
CA THR A 59 7.52 6.76 -14.36
C THR A 59 8.71 7.48 -14.97
N MET A 60 9.91 6.99 -14.69
CA MET A 60 11.14 7.35 -15.38
C MET A 60 11.34 6.39 -16.55
N GLU A 61 11.51 6.95 -17.74
CA GLU A 61 11.74 6.19 -18.97
C GLU A 61 13.20 6.34 -19.40
N GLY A 62 13.95 5.25 -19.42
CA GLY A 62 15.37 5.23 -19.73
C GLY A 62 16.30 5.59 -18.56
N SER A 63 17.57 5.20 -18.69
CA SER A 63 18.61 5.37 -17.67
C SER A 63 18.90 6.83 -17.36
N GLY A 64 18.79 7.74 -18.33
CA GLY A 64 18.96 9.19 -18.12
C GLY A 64 17.94 9.75 -17.12
N ALA A 65 16.65 9.48 -17.34
CA ALA A 65 15.59 9.93 -16.42
C ALA A 65 15.70 9.30 -15.03
N ILE A 66 16.19 8.06 -14.95
CA ILE A 66 16.48 7.39 -13.67
C ILE A 66 17.65 8.09 -12.96
N CYS A 67 18.72 8.42 -13.67
CA CYS A 67 19.87 9.14 -13.13
C CYS A 67 19.44 10.50 -12.56
N ASP A 68 18.72 11.30 -13.34
CA ASP A 68 18.23 12.62 -12.92
C ASP A 68 17.35 12.53 -11.65
N MET A 69 16.46 11.53 -11.59
CA MET A 69 15.64 11.27 -10.42
C MET A 69 16.49 10.92 -9.21
N LEU A 70 17.48 10.02 -9.37
CA LEU A 70 18.36 9.61 -8.28
C LEU A 70 19.23 10.77 -7.76
N GLU A 71 19.79 11.58 -8.65
CA GLU A 71 20.56 12.79 -8.28
C GLU A 71 19.71 13.74 -7.42
N ALA A 72 18.45 13.94 -7.81
CA ALA A 72 17.53 14.81 -7.08
C ALA A 72 17.10 14.24 -5.72
N GLN A 73 16.92 12.92 -5.60
CA GLN A 73 16.24 12.30 -4.45
C GLN A 73 17.17 11.63 -3.43
N LEU A 74 18.34 11.10 -3.82
CA LEU A 74 19.16 10.26 -2.95
C LEU A 74 19.62 10.94 -1.67
N GLY A 75 19.83 12.25 -1.70
CA GLY A 75 20.19 13.03 -0.52
C GLY A 75 19.15 12.99 0.59
N ALA A 76 17.85 12.99 0.23
CA ALA A 76 16.74 13.03 1.16
C ALA A 76 16.18 11.63 1.47
N VAL A 77 16.06 10.77 0.46
CA VAL A 77 15.43 9.45 0.59
C VAL A 77 16.28 8.52 1.44
N SER A 78 17.60 8.51 1.24
CA SER A 78 18.52 7.55 1.89
C SER A 78 18.00 6.10 1.88
N PRO A 79 17.74 5.53 0.68
CA PRO A 79 17.20 4.19 0.54
C PRO A 79 18.24 3.11 0.88
N GLY A 80 17.79 1.95 1.35
CA GLY A 80 18.64 0.80 1.63
C GLY A 80 17.84 -0.41 2.13
N SER A 81 18.57 -1.41 2.64
CA SER A 81 18.01 -2.68 3.12
C SER A 81 17.19 -3.40 2.07
N PHE A 82 17.69 -3.45 0.84
CA PHE A 82 17.04 -4.16 -0.25
C PHE A 82 17.14 -5.66 -0.04
N THR A 83 16.01 -6.36 -0.04
CA THR A 83 15.97 -7.81 0.17
C THR A 83 14.94 -8.46 -0.75
N LEU A 84 15.23 -9.68 -1.20
CA LEU A 84 14.27 -10.54 -1.86
C LEU A 84 13.20 -11.00 -0.84
N GLU A 85 11.91 -10.81 -1.13
CA GLU A 85 10.82 -11.24 -0.23
C GLU A 85 10.31 -12.66 -0.48
N GLU A 86 10.32 -13.07 -1.75
CA GLU A 86 9.80 -14.35 -2.23
C GLU A 86 10.80 -14.91 -3.27
N ALA A 87 10.85 -16.22 -3.45
CA ALA A 87 11.73 -16.83 -4.46
C ALA A 87 11.49 -16.20 -5.84
N ALA A 88 12.57 -15.80 -6.50
CA ALA A 88 12.53 -15.23 -7.83
C ALA A 88 12.09 -16.29 -8.85
N SER A 89 11.25 -15.87 -9.80
CA SER A 89 10.83 -16.71 -10.90
C SER A 89 11.55 -16.32 -12.18
N GLU A 90 11.79 -17.28 -13.07
CA GLU A 90 12.35 -17.00 -14.39
C GLU A 90 11.47 -17.63 -15.47
N ALA A 91 11.05 -16.80 -16.43
CA ALA A 91 10.25 -17.22 -17.58
C ALA A 91 10.65 -16.37 -18.79
N ASP A 92 10.78 -17.03 -19.95
CA ASP A 92 11.09 -16.38 -21.24
C ASP A 92 12.31 -15.43 -21.20
N GLY A 93 13.33 -15.80 -20.42
CA GLY A 93 14.56 -15.02 -20.26
C GLY A 93 14.42 -13.76 -19.40
N VAL A 94 13.33 -13.63 -18.66
CA VAL A 94 13.10 -12.56 -17.68
C VAL A 94 13.07 -13.16 -16.28
N THR A 95 13.93 -12.65 -15.40
CA THR A 95 13.89 -12.95 -13.97
C THR A 95 13.02 -11.92 -13.26
N GLU A 96 12.06 -12.37 -12.46
CA GLU A 96 11.08 -11.53 -11.77
C GLU A 96 11.15 -11.75 -10.27
N ALA A 97 11.09 -10.67 -9.49
CA ALA A 97 11.22 -10.74 -8.04
C ALA A 97 10.42 -9.66 -7.32
N TRP A 98 9.81 -10.05 -6.20
CA TRP A 98 9.32 -9.11 -5.19
C TRP A 98 10.44 -8.75 -4.24
N ILE A 99 10.61 -7.46 -4.00
CA ILE A 99 11.68 -6.94 -3.14
C ILE A 99 11.07 -6.09 -2.03
N ALA A 100 11.71 -6.09 -0.87
CA ALA A 100 11.47 -5.12 0.19
C ALA A 100 12.65 -4.15 0.25
N PHE A 101 12.39 -2.94 0.73
CA PHE A 101 13.41 -1.94 1.02
C PHE A 101 12.91 -0.96 2.06
N GLU A 102 13.82 -0.16 2.60
CA GLU A 102 13.49 0.95 3.47
C GLU A 102 14.11 2.25 2.96
N THR A 103 13.54 3.38 3.40
CA THR A 103 14.15 4.71 3.27
C THR A 103 14.31 5.31 4.66
N ALA A 104 14.80 6.55 4.76
CA ALA A 104 14.82 7.27 6.04
C ALA A 104 13.42 7.36 6.69
N THR A 105 12.34 7.45 5.90
CA THR A 105 10.99 7.78 6.39
C THR A 105 9.96 6.66 6.23
N LEU A 106 10.20 5.66 5.37
CA LEU A 106 9.19 4.66 5.03
C LEU A 106 9.77 3.25 4.85
N ARG A 107 8.88 2.26 4.89
CA ARG A 107 9.14 0.90 4.39
C ARG A 107 8.41 0.72 3.07
N GLY A 108 9.08 0.09 2.12
CA GLY A 108 8.59 -0.06 0.76
C GLY A 108 8.65 -1.49 0.26
N ARG A 109 7.87 -1.75 -0.77
CA ARG A 109 7.90 -2.98 -1.57
C ARG A 109 8.18 -2.59 -3.01
N GLY A 110 8.95 -3.39 -3.71
CA GLY A 110 9.19 -3.24 -5.13
C GLY A 110 8.93 -4.51 -5.91
N TYR A 111 8.91 -4.36 -7.23
CA TYR A 111 8.86 -5.46 -8.17
C TYR A 111 9.93 -5.22 -9.23
N LEU A 112 10.90 -6.13 -9.28
CA LEU A 112 12.07 -6.06 -10.14
C LEU A 112 11.94 -7.09 -11.26
N ARG A 113 12.22 -6.66 -12.49
CA ARG A 113 12.33 -7.56 -13.65
C ARG A 113 13.68 -7.34 -14.32
N LEU A 114 14.48 -8.40 -14.38
CA LEU A 114 15.79 -8.40 -15.00
C LEU A 114 15.74 -9.08 -16.36
N LYS A 115 16.49 -8.55 -17.32
CA LYS A 115 16.87 -9.22 -18.57
C LYS A 115 18.39 -9.42 -18.53
N GLY A 116 18.84 -10.66 -18.42
CA GLY A 116 20.25 -10.95 -18.16
C GLY A 116 20.68 -10.45 -16.77
N GLU A 117 21.54 -9.45 -16.71
CA GLU A 117 22.05 -8.86 -15.45
C GLU A 117 21.57 -7.42 -15.24
N GLU A 118 20.68 -6.92 -16.11
CA GLU A 118 20.23 -5.54 -16.14
C GLU A 118 18.74 -5.44 -15.85
N ALA A 119 18.33 -4.38 -15.15
CA ALA A 119 16.92 -4.12 -14.87
C ALA A 119 16.19 -3.62 -16.12
N TRP A 120 15.20 -4.38 -16.56
CA TRP A 120 14.25 -3.93 -17.57
C TRP A 120 13.18 -3.04 -16.94
N THR A 121 12.61 -3.46 -15.81
CA THR A 121 11.66 -2.64 -15.06
C THR A 121 11.89 -2.73 -13.56
N LEU A 122 11.78 -1.59 -12.88
CA LEU A 122 11.68 -1.51 -11.43
C LEU A 122 10.39 -0.79 -11.05
N LEU A 123 9.61 -1.38 -10.14
CA LEU A 123 8.55 -0.69 -9.44
C LEU A 123 8.98 -0.51 -7.99
N THR A 124 8.79 0.68 -7.43
CA THR A 124 8.95 0.95 -6.00
C THR A 124 7.66 1.53 -5.46
N ALA A 125 7.19 1.06 -4.31
CA ALA A 125 5.96 1.54 -3.70
C ALA A 125 6.11 1.67 -2.19
N ALA A 126 5.68 2.80 -1.64
CA ALA A 126 5.58 2.96 -0.20
C ALA A 126 4.52 2.00 0.36
N ARG A 127 4.84 1.33 1.46
CA ARG A 127 3.91 0.46 2.19
C ARG A 127 3.40 1.13 3.45
N GLU A 128 4.31 1.72 4.22
CA GLU A 128 3.99 2.40 5.47
C GLU A 128 5.06 3.46 5.80
N LEU A 129 4.66 4.47 6.57
CA LEU A 129 5.57 5.46 7.13
C LEU A 129 6.09 4.97 8.49
N LYS A 130 7.39 5.09 8.71
CA LYS A 130 8.03 4.75 9.98
C LYS A 130 7.53 5.70 11.08
N GLY A 131 7.11 5.14 12.22
CA GLY A 131 6.52 5.90 13.34
C GLY A 131 5.04 6.26 13.16
N HIS A 132 4.45 5.96 12.01
CA HIS A 132 3.02 6.11 11.72
C HIS A 132 2.45 4.81 11.17
N GLU A 133 3.00 3.68 11.60
CA GLU A 133 2.53 2.37 11.20
C GLU A 133 1.08 2.16 11.66
N GLU A 134 0.32 1.43 10.86
CA GLU A 134 -1.06 1.17 11.20
C GLU A 134 -1.18 0.34 12.49
N PRO A 135 -2.03 0.74 13.45
CA PRO A 135 -2.28 -0.01 14.66
C PRO A 135 -2.86 -1.41 14.36
N GLY A 136 -2.13 -2.45 14.82
CA GLY A 136 -2.50 -3.85 14.60
C GLY A 136 -1.77 -4.78 15.57
N GLY A 137 -2.34 -5.97 15.81
CA GLY A 137 -1.75 -6.98 16.72
C GLY A 137 -1.45 -6.41 18.11
N GLN A 138 -0.18 -6.44 18.50
CA GLN A 138 0.32 -5.90 19.77
C GLN A 138 0.25 -4.36 19.86
N ARG A 139 0.24 -3.66 18.71
CA ARG A 139 0.07 -2.20 18.61
C ARG A 139 -1.39 -1.77 18.51
N ARG A 140 -2.34 -2.70 18.63
CA ARG A 140 -3.77 -2.38 18.59
C ARG A 140 -4.09 -1.40 19.72
N GLU A 141 -4.97 -0.43 19.42
CA GLU A 141 -5.51 0.46 20.45
C GLU A 141 -5.95 -0.36 21.66
N ARG A 142 -5.36 -0.05 22.82
CA ARG A 142 -5.83 -0.62 24.07
C ARG A 142 -7.25 -0.12 24.26
N GLY A 143 -8.18 -1.05 24.47
CA GLY A 143 -9.58 -0.74 24.72
C GLY A 143 -9.74 -0.03 26.07
N VAL A 144 -10.63 -0.52 26.90
CA VAL A 144 -10.89 0.12 28.18
C VAL A 144 -9.71 -0.10 29.14
N HIS A 145 -9.15 0.99 29.67
CA HIS A 145 -8.29 0.91 30.86
C HIS A 145 -9.18 0.55 32.05
N HIS A 146 -8.94 -0.63 32.65
CA HIS A 146 -9.67 -1.07 33.85
C HIS A 146 -9.37 -0.12 35.03
N GLY A 147 -10.33 0.76 35.33
CA GLY A 147 -10.24 1.80 36.36
C GLY A 147 -11.40 2.79 36.25
N VAL A 148 -11.75 3.46 37.36
CA VAL A 148 -12.73 4.56 37.38
C VAL A 148 -11.97 5.86 37.13
N GLU A 149 -12.19 6.47 35.98
CA GLU A 149 -11.66 7.79 35.62
C GLU A 149 -12.80 8.82 35.73
N PRO A 150 -12.75 9.77 36.67
CA PRO A 150 -13.71 10.87 36.73
C PRO A 150 -13.72 11.67 35.43
N GLY A 151 -14.91 11.90 34.85
CA GLY A 151 -15.06 12.63 33.57
C GLY A 151 -14.82 11.81 32.29
N ARG A 152 -14.67 10.48 32.40
CA ARG A 152 -14.51 9.59 31.24
C ARG A 152 -15.74 9.64 30.33
N ARG A 153 -15.53 10.03 29.07
CA ARG A 153 -16.55 9.94 28.02
C ARG A 153 -16.63 8.52 27.47
N SER A 154 -17.85 8.02 27.31
CA SER A 154 -18.13 6.79 26.58
C SER A 154 -17.77 6.93 25.10
N TRP A 155 -17.62 5.79 24.40
CA TRP A 155 -17.39 5.78 22.96
C TRP A 155 -18.51 6.51 22.19
N SER A 156 -19.77 6.31 22.59
CA SER A 156 -20.91 6.97 21.95
C SER A 156 -20.94 8.48 22.18
N GLU A 157 -20.51 8.96 23.34
CA GLU A 157 -20.38 10.41 23.61
C GLU A 157 -19.25 11.01 22.77
N ARG A 158 -18.05 10.41 22.80
CA ARG A 158 -16.92 10.86 21.97
C ARG A 158 -17.29 10.97 20.49
N ARG A 159 -18.06 10.00 19.99
CA ARG A 159 -18.57 10.00 18.63
C ARG A 159 -19.55 11.13 18.34
N ARG A 160 -20.50 11.39 19.26
CA ARG A 160 -21.46 12.51 19.11
C ARG A 160 -20.75 13.84 19.11
N ASP A 161 -19.76 14.02 19.99
CA ASP A 161 -18.95 15.22 20.04
C ASP A 161 -18.16 15.41 18.74
N GLU A 162 -17.54 14.34 18.24
CA GLU A 162 -16.84 14.37 16.95
C GLU A 162 -17.77 14.75 15.78
N GLU A 163 -18.99 14.21 15.72
CA GLU A 163 -19.98 14.54 14.69
C GLU A 163 -20.50 15.99 14.81
N ALA A 164 -20.59 16.52 16.03
CA ALA A 164 -20.99 17.90 16.27
C ALA A 164 -19.87 18.89 15.89
N GLU A 165 -18.62 18.58 16.22
CA GLU A 165 -17.48 19.49 16.10
C GLU A 165 -16.77 19.43 14.74
N LEU A 166 -16.61 18.23 14.15
CA LEU A 166 -15.78 18.04 12.95
C LEU A 166 -16.38 18.77 11.74
N GLY A 167 -15.56 19.60 11.10
CA GLY A 167 -15.97 20.49 10.00
C GLY A 167 -16.73 21.75 10.43
N ARG A 168 -16.98 21.94 11.73
CA ARG A 168 -17.62 23.14 12.29
C ARG A 168 -16.66 23.93 13.18
N THR A 169 -16.41 23.41 14.37
CA THR A 169 -15.52 24.02 15.37
C THR A 169 -14.13 23.40 15.33
N ARG A 170 -14.01 22.14 14.89
CA ARG A 170 -12.75 21.43 14.67
C ARG A 170 -12.60 21.10 13.19
N GLN A 171 -11.60 21.66 12.51
CA GLN A 171 -11.39 21.36 11.09
C GLN A 171 -10.73 19.99 10.88
N PRO A 172 -11.11 19.23 9.84
CA PRO A 172 -10.43 17.98 9.51
C PRO A 172 -9.03 18.26 8.96
N TYR A 173 -8.12 17.32 9.16
CA TYR A 173 -6.82 17.35 8.48
C TYR A 173 -6.97 17.00 6.98
N ALA A 174 -7.87 16.06 6.66
CA ALA A 174 -8.16 15.64 5.30
C ALA A 174 -9.66 15.79 4.97
N LEU A 175 -9.97 16.44 3.85
CA LEU A 175 -11.31 16.44 3.26
C LEU A 175 -11.34 15.46 2.09
N VAL A 176 -12.17 14.43 2.19
CA VAL A 176 -12.38 13.43 1.14
C VAL A 176 -13.67 13.77 0.40
N VAL A 177 -13.55 14.11 -0.88
CA VAL A 177 -14.70 14.42 -1.74
C VAL A 177 -15.15 13.16 -2.46
N GLY A 178 -16.32 12.63 -2.08
CA GLY A 178 -16.94 11.42 -2.59
C GLY A 178 -16.92 10.26 -1.60
N GLY A 179 -18.08 9.92 -1.02
CA GLY A 179 -18.35 8.75 -0.18
C GLY A 179 -18.73 7.49 -0.98
N GLY A 180 -18.09 7.29 -2.14
CA GLY A 180 -18.11 6.02 -2.87
C GLY A 180 -17.21 4.96 -2.24
N GLN A 181 -16.99 3.84 -2.93
CA GLN A 181 -16.09 2.76 -2.47
C GLN A 181 -14.69 3.31 -2.11
N GLY A 182 -14.08 4.08 -3.02
CA GLY A 182 -12.75 4.65 -2.81
C GLY A 182 -12.66 5.62 -1.62
N GLY A 183 -13.60 6.55 -1.49
CA GLY A 183 -13.56 7.51 -0.39
C GLY A 183 -13.88 6.90 0.98
N ILE A 184 -14.76 5.91 1.04
CA ILE A 184 -15.02 5.16 2.28
C ILE A 184 -13.81 4.29 2.65
N ALA A 185 -13.20 3.63 1.66
CA ALA A 185 -11.98 2.86 1.89
C ALA A 185 -10.86 3.76 2.43
N LEU A 186 -10.61 4.90 1.78
CA LEU A 186 -9.63 5.89 2.23
C LEU A 186 -9.96 6.41 3.64
N GLY A 187 -11.22 6.78 3.89
CA GLY A 187 -11.66 7.26 5.20
C GLY A 187 -11.47 6.24 6.31
N ALA A 188 -11.72 4.95 6.04
CA ALA A 188 -11.46 3.88 7.01
C ALA A 188 -9.97 3.75 7.34
N ARG A 189 -9.08 3.83 6.32
CA ARG A 189 -7.62 3.82 6.51
C ARG A 189 -7.14 5.05 7.30
N LEU A 190 -7.60 6.25 6.94
CA LEU A 190 -7.25 7.49 7.64
C LEU A 190 -7.67 7.46 9.11
N LYS A 191 -8.89 6.99 9.39
CA LYS A 191 -9.38 6.82 10.77
C LYS A 191 -8.50 5.86 11.57
N ARG A 192 -8.10 4.73 10.98
CA ARG A 192 -7.18 3.77 11.61
C ARG A 192 -5.79 4.32 11.85
N LEU A 193 -5.31 5.21 10.97
CA LEU A 193 -4.04 5.90 11.12
C LEU A 193 -4.12 7.14 12.04
N GLY A 194 -5.29 7.39 12.66
CA GLY A 194 -5.49 8.53 13.54
C GLY A 194 -5.52 9.88 12.83
N VAL A 195 -5.71 9.91 11.51
CA VAL A 195 -5.78 11.16 10.71
C VAL A 195 -7.22 11.67 10.71
N PRO A 196 -7.51 12.86 11.29
CA PRO A 196 -8.86 13.42 11.29
C PRO A 196 -9.34 13.69 9.87
N ALA A 197 -10.37 12.99 9.42
CA ALA A 197 -10.87 13.07 8.05
C ALA A 197 -12.38 13.31 8.01
N LEU A 198 -12.82 14.22 7.14
CA LEU A 198 -14.22 14.44 6.83
C LEU A 198 -14.50 13.95 5.41
N ILE A 199 -15.51 13.10 5.25
CA ILE A 199 -15.95 12.61 3.95
C ILE A 199 -17.25 13.32 3.59
N VAL A 200 -17.28 13.97 2.43
CA VAL A 200 -18.48 14.61 1.90
C VAL A 200 -18.94 13.88 0.64
N ASP A 201 -20.24 13.64 0.51
CA ASP A 201 -20.84 13.08 -0.71
C ASP A 201 -22.12 13.85 -1.04
N LYS A 202 -22.48 13.85 -2.32
CA LYS A 202 -23.73 14.47 -2.79
C LYS A 202 -24.96 13.61 -2.51
N HIS A 203 -24.78 12.31 -2.27
CA HIS A 203 -25.85 11.35 -2.03
C HIS A 203 -26.05 11.11 -0.54
N ASP A 204 -27.30 10.86 -0.14
CA ASP A 204 -27.70 10.69 1.25
C ASP A 204 -27.05 9.49 1.95
N ARG A 205 -26.70 8.43 1.21
CA ARG A 205 -26.19 7.19 1.80
C ARG A 205 -24.97 6.62 1.04
N PRO A 206 -23.93 6.15 1.77
CA PRO A 206 -22.86 5.33 1.23
C PRO A 206 -23.30 4.25 0.25
N GLY A 207 -22.73 4.24 -0.95
CA GLY A 207 -23.05 3.29 -2.01
C GLY A 207 -24.28 3.64 -2.85
N ASP A 208 -24.96 4.78 -2.61
CA ASP A 208 -26.07 5.24 -3.46
C ASP A 208 -25.59 5.56 -4.89
N GLN A 209 -24.35 6.04 -5.07
CA GLN A 209 -23.68 6.16 -6.38
C GLN A 209 -23.75 4.88 -7.21
N TRP A 210 -23.66 3.72 -6.56
CA TRP A 210 -23.77 2.44 -7.23
C TRP A 210 -25.23 2.02 -7.34
N ARG A 211 -26.04 2.18 -6.28
CA ARG A 211 -27.48 1.84 -6.34
C ARG A 211 -28.25 2.61 -7.43
N SER A 212 -27.77 3.77 -7.87
CA SER A 212 -28.39 4.57 -8.93
C SER A 212 -27.94 4.22 -10.36
N ARG A 213 -27.03 3.26 -10.57
CA ARG A 213 -26.59 2.82 -11.92
C ARG A 213 -27.65 1.96 -12.65
N TYR A 214 -27.41 1.57 -13.90
CA TYR A 214 -28.31 0.71 -14.69
C TYR A 214 -28.42 -0.73 -14.14
N LYS A 215 -29.62 -1.31 -14.17
CA LYS A 215 -30.00 -2.53 -13.42
C LYS A 215 -29.12 -3.77 -13.66
N SER A 216 -28.50 -3.89 -14.84
CA SER A 216 -27.69 -5.05 -15.25
C SER A 216 -26.22 -5.01 -14.84
N LEU A 217 -25.78 -3.98 -14.10
CA LEU A 217 -24.38 -3.84 -13.73
C LEU A 217 -23.90 -4.96 -12.78
N HIS A 218 -22.85 -5.66 -13.20
CA HIS A 218 -22.03 -6.58 -12.41
C HIS A 218 -20.62 -6.00 -12.29
N LEU A 219 -19.89 -6.37 -11.23
CA LEU A 219 -18.46 -6.04 -11.13
C LEU A 219 -17.70 -6.85 -12.18
N HIS A 220 -16.81 -6.18 -12.92
CA HIS A 220 -15.93 -6.83 -13.90
C HIS A 220 -14.71 -7.45 -13.21
N ASP A 221 -14.30 -6.90 -12.07
CA ASP A 221 -13.24 -7.45 -11.26
C ASP A 221 -13.79 -8.51 -10.31
N PRO A 222 -13.02 -9.57 -10.04
CA PRO A 222 -13.38 -10.53 -9.02
C PRO A 222 -13.48 -9.90 -7.62
N VAL A 223 -14.39 -10.45 -6.80
CA VAL A 223 -14.74 -9.97 -5.46
C VAL A 223 -13.55 -9.80 -4.49
N TRP A 224 -12.47 -10.55 -4.68
CA TRP A 224 -11.25 -10.43 -3.88
C TRP A 224 -10.42 -9.17 -4.18
N TYR A 225 -10.59 -8.56 -5.35
CA TYR A 225 -10.01 -7.24 -5.65
C TYR A 225 -10.84 -6.08 -5.09
N ASP A 226 -12.09 -6.33 -4.71
CA ASP A 226 -13.06 -5.30 -4.31
C ASP A 226 -13.30 -5.17 -2.81
N HIS A 227 -12.57 -5.94 -2.00
CA HIS A 227 -12.67 -5.88 -0.55
C HIS A 227 -12.51 -4.44 -0.03
N LEU A 228 -13.37 -4.04 0.90
CA LEU A 228 -13.12 -2.82 1.66
C LEU A 228 -12.02 -3.10 2.70
N PRO A 229 -11.19 -2.09 3.04
CA PRO A 229 -10.26 -2.21 4.16
C PRO A 229 -10.99 -2.71 5.41
N TYR A 230 -10.44 -3.76 6.03
CA TYR A 230 -10.95 -4.38 7.27
C TYR A 230 -12.29 -5.10 7.18
N LEU A 231 -12.91 -5.15 6.01
CA LEU A 231 -14.16 -5.88 5.81
C LEU A 231 -14.08 -6.68 4.50
N PRO A 232 -13.41 -7.85 4.51
CA PRO A 232 -13.44 -8.75 3.36
C PRO A 232 -14.87 -9.19 3.09
N PHE A 233 -15.16 -9.47 1.82
CA PHE A 233 -16.41 -10.11 1.45
C PHE A 233 -16.41 -11.56 1.95
N PRO A 234 -17.57 -12.14 2.30
CA PRO A 234 -17.63 -13.53 2.72
C PRO A 234 -17.21 -14.49 1.61
N ASP A 235 -16.46 -15.54 1.98
CA ASP A 235 -15.88 -16.51 1.03
C ASP A 235 -16.91 -17.27 0.18
N HIS A 236 -18.18 -17.31 0.59
CA HIS A 236 -19.28 -17.94 -0.14
C HIS A 236 -19.97 -17.00 -1.15
N TRP A 237 -19.47 -15.78 -1.35
CA TRP A 237 -20.01 -14.87 -2.35
C TRP A 237 -19.60 -15.28 -3.78
N PRO A 238 -20.44 -15.01 -4.79
CA PRO A 238 -20.04 -15.20 -6.18
C PRO A 238 -18.81 -14.36 -6.50
N ALA A 239 -17.92 -14.87 -7.36
CA ALA A 239 -16.74 -14.15 -7.81
C ALA A 239 -17.07 -12.77 -8.43
N SER A 240 -18.24 -12.62 -9.07
CA SER A 240 -18.75 -11.34 -9.57
C SER A 240 -20.14 -11.06 -9.01
N PRO A 241 -20.26 -10.43 -7.82
CA PRO A 241 -21.55 -10.22 -7.19
C PRO A 241 -22.35 -9.12 -7.92
N PRO A 242 -23.69 -9.26 -8.00
CA PRO A 242 -24.54 -8.20 -8.55
C PRO A 242 -24.51 -6.97 -7.65
N ARG A 243 -24.64 -5.79 -8.26
CA ARG A 243 -24.48 -4.46 -7.61
C ARG A 243 -25.20 -4.26 -6.28
N THR A 244 -26.40 -4.80 -6.12
CA THR A 244 -27.19 -4.69 -4.88
C THR A 244 -26.51 -5.36 -3.69
N ARG A 245 -25.78 -6.45 -3.93
CA ARG A 245 -25.02 -7.19 -2.93
C ARG A 245 -23.75 -6.42 -2.55
N SER A 246 -23.00 -5.89 -3.53
CA SER A 246 -21.82 -5.04 -3.31
C SER A 246 -22.18 -3.75 -2.53
N ALA A 247 -23.28 -3.09 -2.90
CA ALA A 247 -23.75 -1.88 -2.22
C ALA A 247 -24.29 -2.14 -0.79
N THR A 248 -24.68 -3.38 -0.48
CA THR A 248 -25.05 -3.81 0.88
C THR A 248 -23.80 -4.05 1.72
N GLY A 249 -22.75 -4.67 1.16
CA GLY A 249 -21.44 -4.78 1.80
C GLY A 249 -20.87 -3.43 2.23
N TRP A 250 -20.95 -2.42 1.35
CA TRP A 250 -20.49 -1.06 1.65
C TRP A 250 -21.42 -0.26 2.58
N ARG A 251 -22.66 -0.69 2.78
CA ARG A 251 -23.55 -0.11 3.81
C ARG A 251 -23.21 -0.65 5.19
N CYS A 252 -22.86 -1.93 5.30
CA CYS A 252 -22.45 -2.55 6.55
C CYS A 252 -21.17 -1.91 7.11
N THR A 253 -20.22 -1.52 6.27
CA THR A 253 -19.00 -0.80 6.71
C THR A 253 -19.28 0.54 7.39
N ARG A 254 -20.30 1.32 6.98
CA ARG A 254 -20.67 2.53 7.74
C ARG A 254 -21.02 2.17 9.18
N ARG A 255 -21.82 1.13 9.42
CA ARG A 255 -22.24 0.77 10.79
C ARG A 255 -21.09 0.29 11.68
N SER A 256 -20.06 -0.31 11.09
CA SER A 256 -18.89 -0.80 11.82
C SER A 256 -17.82 0.27 12.07
N TRP A 257 -17.77 1.33 11.25
CA TRP A 257 -16.66 2.30 11.22
C TRP A 257 -17.05 3.78 11.33
N SER A 258 -18.33 4.12 11.23
CA SER A 258 -18.85 5.37 11.79
C SER A 258 -19.02 5.17 13.28
#